data_AF-A0A0J6FUU8-F1
#
_entry.id   AF-A0A0J6FUU8-F1
#
_cell.length_a   1.000
_cell.length_b   1.000
_cell.length_c   1.000
_cell.angle_alpha   90.00
_cell.angle_beta   90.00
_cell.angle_gamma   90.00
#
_symmetry.space_group_name_H-M   'P 1'
#
loop_
_entity.id
_entity.type
_entity.pdbx_description
1 polymer ?
#
loop_
_entity_poly.entity_id
_entity_poly.type
_entity_poly.pdbx_seq_one_letter_code
_entity_poly.pdbx_strand_id
1 'polypeptide(L)'
;MANQNQNTSNRGFASMDDDKQREIASKGGKAAHEGGNAHEFNSQEAAEAGSKGGKAAHASGNAHEFNSQEAAEAGSKGGKAAHASGNAHEFDSREAAEAGRKGGQR
;
A
#
# COMPACT_ATOMS: atom_id res chain seq x y z
N MET A 1 -4.11 15.42 55.06
CA MET A 1 -2.88 15.84 54.35
C MET A 1 -2.67 14.91 53.17
N ALA A 2 -2.44 15.49 51.99
CA ALA A 2 -2.37 14.85 50.69
C ALA A 2 -1.15 13.92 50.52
N ASN A 3 -1.22 12.94 49.61
CA ASN A 3 -0.39 12.94 48.40
C ASN A 3 -0.90 11.88 47.39
N GLN A 4 -1.61 12.35 46.36
CA GLN A 4 -1.97 11.55 45.19
C GLN A 4 -0.69 11.33 44.37
N ASN A 5 -0.12 10.13 44.45
CA ASN A 5 1.01 9.72 43.62
C ASN A 5 0.52 9.42 42.19
N GLN A 6 0.18 10.49 41.46
CA GLN A 6 -0.02 10.49 40.01
C GLN A 6 1.35 10.55 39.33
N ASN A 7 2.19 9.54 39.55
CA ASN A 7 3.43 9.37 38.80
C ASN A 7 3.17 8.33 37.71
N THR A 8 2.45 8.75 36.67
CA THR A 8 2.48 8.05 35.39
C THR A 8 3.90 8.17 34.87
N SER A 9 4.76 7.23 35.26
CA SER A 9 6.12 7.19 34.75
C SER A 9 6.03 7.14 33.22
N ASN A 10 6.70 8.03 32.50
CA ASN A 10 6.82 8.08 31.03
C ASN A 10 7.57 6.83 30.49
N ARG A 11 7.12 5.64 30.89
CA ARG A 11 7.71 4.34 30.63
C ARG A 11 6.69 3.54 29.83
N GLY A 12 7.18 2.93 28.76
CA GLY A 12 6.34 2.15 27.85
C GLY A 12 6.39 2.72 26.44
N PHE A 13 6.03 1.88 25.48
CA PHE A 13 6.10 2.19 24.06
C PHE A 13 5.26 3.43 23.71
N ALA A 14 4.05 3.53 24.26
CA ALA A 14 3.12 4.64 24.01
C ALA A 14 3.55 5.99 24.62
N SER A 15 4.51 5.99 25.55
CA SER A 15 5.04 7.22 26.19
C SER A 15 6.34 7.70 25.54
N MET A 16 6.84 7.03 24.50
CA MET A 16 8.01 7.46 23.73
C MET A 16 7.64 8.48 22.65
N ASP A 17 8.62 9.23 22.15
CA ASP A 17 8.43 10.10 20.99
C ASP A 17 8.04 9.30 19.73
N ASP A 18 7.21 9.89 18.87
CA ASP A 18 6.64 9.23 17.67
C ASP A 18 7.71 8.70 16.72
N ASP A 19 8.79 9.46 16.51
CA ASP A 19 9.91 9.03 15.67
C ASP A 19 10.57 7.76 16.22
N LYS A 20 10.72 7.68 17.54
CA LYS A 20 11.31 6.53 18.22
C LYS A 20 10.37 5.33 18.19
N GLN A 21 9.06 5.54 18.37
CA GLN A 21 8.05 4.49 18.22
C GLN A 21 8.08 3.92 16.80
N ARG A 22 8.13 4.78 15.78
CA ARG A 22 8.18 4.37 14.38
C ARG A 22 9.45 3.61 14.05
N GLU A 23 10.59 4.04 14.57
CA GLU A 23 11.86 3.34 14.40
C GLU A 23 11.80 1.93 15.03
N ILE A 24 11.31 1.82 16.27
CA ILE A 24 11.20 0.52 16.96
C ILE A 24 10.19 -0.38 16.25
N ALA A 25 9.03 0.15 15.83
CA ALA A 25 8.04 -0.60 15.07
C ALA A 25 8.60 -1.09 13.73
N SER A 26 9.35 -0.23 13.02
CA SER A 26 10.02 -0.60 11.77
C SER A 26 11.04 -1.72 11.98
N LYS A 27 11.86 -1.64 13.03
CA LYS A 27 12.81 -2.70 13.40
C LYS A 27 12.10 -4.00 13.78
N GLY A 28 11.01 -3.93 14.55
CA GLY A 28 10.22 -5.09 14.92
C GLY A 28 9.60 -5.80 13.72
N GLY A 29 9.04 -5.05 12.76
CA GLY A 29 8.50 -5.60 11.52
C GLY A 29 9.58 -6.28 10.67
N LYS A 30 10.73 -5.63 10.49
CA LYS A 30 11.87 -6.21 9.75
C LYS A 30 12.37 -7.49 10.42
N ALA A 31 12.57 -7.47 11.74
CA ALA A 31 13.02 -8.64 12.49
C ALA A 31 12.01 -9.80 12.43
N ALA A 32 10.70 -9.52 12.40
CA ALA A 32 9.69 -10.56 12.25
C ALA A 32 9.75 -11.23 10.87
N HIS A 33 10.00 -10.45 9.80
CA HIS A 33 10.25 -10.98 8.46
C HIS A 33 11.57 -11.75 8.39
N GLU A 34 12.68 -11.17 8.86
CA GLU A 34 14.01 -11.82 8.87
C GLU A 34 14.02 -13.12 9.70
N GLY A 35 13.28 -13.15 10.80
CA GLY A 35 13.15 -14.30 11.69
C GLY A 35 12.11 -15.34 11.26
N GLY A 36 11.43 -15.15 10.12
CA GLY A 36 10.43 -16.10 9.60
C GLY A 36 9.14 -16.20 10.44
N ASN A 37 8.92 -15.28 11.38
CA ASN A 37 7.69 -15.23 12.18
C ASN A 37 6.56 -14.50 11.44
N ALA A 38 6.90 -13.66 10.46
CA ALA A 38 5.93 -12.99 9.61
C ALA A 38 5.51 -13.86 8.43
N HIS A 39 4.29 -13.65 7.93
CA HIS A 39 3.81 -14.28 6.71
C HIS A 39 4.57 -13.73 5.50
N GLU A 40 5.24 -14.61 4.76
CA GLU A 40 5.88 -14.27 3.49
C GLU A 40 4.88 -14.40 2.36
N PHE A 41 4.36 -13.27 1.88
CA PHE A 41 3.55 -13.28 0.67
C PHE A 41 4.44 -13.55 -0.53
N ASN A 42 4.24 -14.71 -1.15
CA ASN A 42 4.74 -14.91 -2.50
C ASN A 42 3.98 -13.98 -3.48
N SER A 43 4.57 -13.68 -4.64
CA SER A 43 3.98 -12.73 -5.61
C SER A 43 2.58 -13.15 -6.09
N GLN A 44 2.33 -14.45 -6.18
CA GLN A 44 1.03 -14.98 -6.59
C GLN A 44 -0.02 -14.72 -5.51
N GLU A 45 0.29 -15.00 -4.25
CA GLU A 45 -0.60 -14.79 -3.11
C GLU A 45 -0.89 -13.31 -2.89
N ALA A 46 0.11 -12.43 -3.04
CA ALA A 46 -0.08 -10.99 -2.99
C ALA A 46 -1.07 -10.51 -4.07
N ALA A 47 -0.95 -11.04 -5.29
CA ALA A 47 -1.87 -10.73 -6.40
C ALA A 47 -3.29 -11.26 -6.13
N GLU A 48 -3.41 -12.48 -5.61
CA GLU A 48 -4.71 -13.06 -5.24
C GLU A 48 -5.40 -12.28 -4.11
N ALA A 49 -4.65 -11.90 -3.08
CA ALA A 49 -5.14 -11.09 -1.97
C ALA A 49 -5.58 -9.71 -2.45
N GLY A 50 -4.77 -9.05 -3.28
CA GLY A 50 -5.12 -7.77 -3.90
C GLY A 50 -6.39 -7.85 -4.76
N SER A 51 -6.51 -8.90 -5.58
CA SER A 51 -7.69 -9.17 -6.41
C SER A 51 -8.94 -9.41 -5.56
N LYS A 52 -8.83 -10.23 -4.50
CA LYS A 52 -9.93 -10.49 -3.56
C LYS A 52 -10.35 -9.21 -2.83
N GLY A 53 -9.39 -8.43 -2.33
CA GLY A 53 -9.64 -7.16 -1.64
C GLY A 53 -10.34 -6.14 -2.54
N GLY A 54 -9.87 -5.97 -3.78
CA GLY A 54 -10.51 -5.11 -4.77
C GLY A 54 -11.95 -5.52 -5.07
N LYS A 55 -12.18 -6.82 -5.32
CA LYS A 55 -13.53 -7.36 -5.53
C LYS A 55 -14.45 -7.15 -4.33
N ALA A 56 -13.94 -7.37 -3.11
CA ALA A 56 -14.70 -7.16 -1.89
C ALA A 56 -15.03 -5.67 -1.64
N ALA A 57 -14.10 -4.76 -1.94
CA ALA A 57 -14.34 -3.32 -1.86
C ALA A 57 -15.44 -2.87 -2.84
N HIS A 58 -15.40 -3.39 -4.07
CA HIS A 58 -16.46 -3.14 -5.06
C HIS A 58 -17.80 -3.73 -4.63
N ALA A 59 -17.82 -4.95 -4.11
CA ALA A 59 -19.05 -5.59 -3.64
C ALA A 59 -19.68 -4.90 -2.42
N SER A 60 -18.86 -4.30 -1.55
CA SER A 60 -19.30 -3.59 -0.34
C SER A 60 -19.63 -2.11 -0.57
N GLY A 61 -19.45 -1.59 -1.79
CA GLY A 61 -19.69 -0.18 -2.12
C GLY A 61 -18.65 0.79 -1.53
N ASN A 62 -17.58 0.26 -0.94
CA ASN A 62 -16.48 1.07 -0.38
C ASN A 62 -15.38 1.37 -1.42
N ALA A 63 -15.49 0.81 -2.63
CA ALA A 63 -14.56 1.12 -3.71
C ALA A 63 -14.86 2.50 -4.31
N HIS A 64 -13.79 3.23 -4.63
CA HIS A 64 -13.89 4.47 -5.39
C HIS A 64 -14.34 4.18 -6.82
N GLU A 65 -15.44 4.79 -7.25
CA GLU A 65 -15.92 4.71 -8.62
C GLU A 65 -15.27 5.82 -9.46
N PHE A 66 -14.27 5.43 -10.24
CA PHE A 66 -13.64 6.35 -11.17
C PHE A 66 -14.58 6.63 -12.34
N ASN A 67 -14.84 7.92 -12.62
CA ASN A 67 -15.39 8.31 -13.91
C ASN A 67 -14.32 8.17 -15.02
N SER A 68 -14.74 8.21 -16.28
CA SER A 68 -13.85 7.98 -17.43
C SER A 68 -12.63 8.91 -17.46
N GLN A 69 -12.82 10.19 -17.12
CA GLN A 69 -11.74 11.18 -17.11
C GLN A 69 -10.77 10.93 -15.95
N GLU A 70 -11.29 10.58 -14.78
CA GLU A 70 -10.50 10.30 -13.59
C GLU A 70 -9.71 9.00 -13.71
N ALA A 71 -10.29 7.96 -14.31
CA ALA A 71 -9.60 6.70 -14.63
C ALA A 71 -8.43 6.94 -15.60
N ALA A 72 -8.63 7.79 -16.62
CA ALA A 72 -7.58 8.16 -17.56
C ALA A 72 -6.45 8.95 -16.89
N GLU A 73 -6.78 9.89 -16.00
CA GLU A 73 -5.79 10.65 -15.25
C GLU A 73 -4.99 9.75 -14.29
N ALA A 74 -5.67 8.85 -13.56
CA ALA A 74 -5.04 7.89 -12.68
C ALA A 74 -4.11 6.93 -13.45
N GLY A 75 -4.55 6.43 -14.61
CA GLY A 75 -3.74 5.60 -15.50
C GLY A 75 -2.51 6.35 -16.03
N SER A 76 -2.67 7.61 -16.46
CA SER A 76 -1.56 8.44 -16.94
C SER A 76 -0.53 8.72 -15.83
N LYS A 77 -0.99 9.06 -14.63
CA LYS A 77 -0.12 9.27 -13.46
C LYS A 77 0.62 7.99 -13.08
N GLY A 78 -0.09 6.86 -13.03
CA GLY A 78 0.50 5.55 -12.74
C GLY A 78 1.57 5.16 -13.77
N GLY A 79 1.29 5.33 -15.06
CA GLY A 79 2.25 5.07 -16.13
C GLY A 79 3.50 5.95 -16.01
N LYS A 80 3.33 7.26 -15.78
CA LYS A 80 4.47 8.18 -15.57
C LYS A 80 5.32 7.79 -14.37
N ALA A 81 4.70 7.36 -13.27
CA ALA A 81 5.42 6.90 -12.07
C ALA A 81 6.18 5.59 -12.32
N ALA A 82 5.60 4.65 -13.09
CA ALA A 82 6.29 3.43 -13.50
C ALA A 82 7.51 3.73 -14.39
N HIS A 83 7.38 4.66 -15.34
CA HIS A 83 8.50 5.10 -16.17
C HIS A 83 9.59 5.80 -15.35
N ALA A 84 9.20 6.68 -14.41
CA ALA A 84 10.15 7.37 -13.55
C ALA A 84 10.90 6.43 -12.58
N SER A 85 10.28 5.32 -12.19
CA SER A 85 10.90 4.31 -11.31
C SER A 85 11.67 3.22 -12.05
N GLY A 86 11.73 3.26 -13.39
CA GLY A 86 12.42 2.26 -14.21
C GLY A 86 11.72 0.90 -14.26
N ASN A 87 10.48 0.81 -13.78
CA ASN A 87 9.69 -0.42 -13.74
C ASN A 87 8.71 -0.53 -14.93
N ALA A 88 8.69 0.46 -15.82
CA ALA A 88 7.82 0.44 -16.98
C ALA A 88 8.39 -0.44 -18.10
N HIS A 89 7.52 -1.24 -18.70
CA HIS A 89 7.80 -1.89 -19.98
C HIS A 89 7.85 -0.83 -21.08
N GLU A 90 8.89 -0.87 -21.91
CA GLU A 90 8.97 -0.03 -23.11
C GLU A 90 8.05 -0.62 -24.18
N PHE A 91 6.86 -0.04 -24.31
CA PHE A 91 5.93 -0.38 -25.38
C PHE A 91 6.33 0.33 -26.67
N ASP A 92 6.31 -0.38 -27.79
CA ASP A 92 6.32 0.29 -29.08
C ASP A 92 5.00 1.06 -29.32
N SER A 93 4.99 1.99 -30.28
CA SER A 93 3.83 2.85 -30.51
C SER A 93 2.56 2.09 -30.94
N ARG A 94 2.70 0.89 -31.52
CA ARG A 94 1.56 0.05 -31.91
C ARG A 94 1.04 -0.71 -30.70
N GLU A 95 1.94 -1.24 -29.88
CA GLU A 95 1.66 -2.00 -28.67
C GLU A 95 0.97 -1.13 -27.61
N ALA A 96 1.44 0.11 -27.42
CA ALA A 96 0.81 1.09 -26.54
C ALA A 96 -0.63 1.42 -26.98
N ALA A 97 -0.86 1.55 -28.28
CA ALA A 97 -2.18 1.85 -28.85
C ALA A 97 -3.15 0.65 -28.77
N GLU A 98 -2.64 -0.58 -28.76
CA GLU A 98 -3.42 -1.80 -28.55
C GLU A 98 -3.76 -2.00 -27.06
N ALA A 99 -2.78 -1.84 -26.18
CA ALA A 99 -2.97 -1.92 -24.73
C ALA A 99 -3.97 -0.87 -24.21
N GLY A 100 -3.89 0.37 -24.69
CA GLY A 100 -4.84 1.43 -24.35
C GLY A 100 -6.27 1.14 -24.80
N ARG A 101 -6.45 0.56 -26.01
CA ARG A 101 -7.77 0.14 -26.50
C ARG A 101 -8.36 -0.99 -25.67
N LYS A 102 -7.54 -1.95 -25.27
CA LYS A 102 -7.98 -3.10 -24.47
C LYS A 102 -8.30 -2.72 -23.01
N GLY A 103 -7.56 -1.77 -22.44
CA GLY A 103 -7.78 -1.26 -21.08
C GLY A 103 -9.04 -0.39 -20.94
N GLY A 104 -9.44 0.30 -22.01
CA GLY A 104 -10.63 1.15 -22.04
C GLY A 104 -11.94 0.45 -22.41
N GLN A 105 -11.89 -0.82 -22.81
CA GLN A 105 -13.08 -1.62 -23.13
C GLN A 105 -13.59 -2.33 -21.87
N ARG A 106 -14.55 -1.70 -21.20
CA ARG A 106 -15.56 -2.36 -20.38
C ARG A 106 -16.93 -1.93 -20.86
#